data_AF-A0A318VDQ4-F1
#
_entry.id   AF-A0A318VDQ4-F1
#
_cell.length_a   1.000
_cell.length_b   1.000
_cell.length_c   1.000
_cell.angle_alpha   90.00
_cell.angle_beta   90.00
_cell.angle_gamma   90.00
#
_symmetry.space_group_name_H-M   'P 1'
#
loop_
_entity.id
_entity.type
_entity.pdbx_description
1 polymer ?
#
loop_
_entity_poly.entity_id
_entity_poly.type
_entity_poly.pdbx_seq_one_letter_code
_entity_poly.pdbx_strand_id
1 'polypeptide(L)' 'MSDTQTILETDSEEWFLLRAVIPDDRDTRAWLLSQGASLIVREPVSLRDELLEEVAAIQTLSVSLDGLFIKNK' A
#
# COMPACT_ATOMS: atom_id res chain seq x y z
N MET A 1 4.85 -23.23 -8.69
CA MET A 1 4.36 -22.52 -7.50
C MET A 1 5.48 -22.57 -6.49
N SER A 2 6.12 -21.44 -6.17
CA SER A 2 7.15 -21.41 -5.12
C SER A 2 6.47 -21.69 -3.78
N ASP A 3 7.01 -22.57 -2.94
CA ASP A 3 6.44 -22.98 -1.64
C ASP A 3 6.25 -21.83 -0.63
N THR A 4 6.57 -20.60 -1.02
CA THR A 4 6.57 -19.38 -0.22
C THR A 4 5.38 -18.45 -0.48
N GLN A 5 4.47 -18.81 -1.40
CA GLN A 5 3.33 -17.97 -1.76
C GLN A 5 2.04 -18.77 -1.91
N THR A 6 0.95 -18.24 -1.34
CA THR A 6 -0.38 -18.84 -1.34
C THR A 6 -1.43 -17.76 -1.61
N ILE A 7 -2.35 -18.06 -2.52
CA ILE A 7 -3.55 -17.25 -2.74
C ILE A 7 -4.71 -17.97 -2.07
N LEU A 8 -5.46 -17.24 -1.25
CA LEU A 8 -6.63 -17.72 -0.52
C LEU A 8 -7.85 -16.91 -0.98
N GLU A 9 -8.96 -17.61 -1.17
CA GLU A 9 -10.25 -16.98 -1.36
C GLU A 9 -10.66 -16.25 -0.07
N THR A 10 -11.40 -15.16 -0.22
CA THR A 10 -12.00 -14.44 0.90
C THR A 10 -13.52 -14.53 0.81
N ASP A 11 -14.23 -14.12 1.86
CA ASP A 11 -15.69 -14.01 1.82
C ASP A 11 -16.18 -12.96 0.80
N SER A 12 -15.27 -12.17 0.21
CA SER A 12 -15.55 -11.23 -0.87
C SER A 12 -15.19 -11.84 -2.22
N GLU A 13 -16.11 -11.75 -3.17
CA GLU A 13 -15.90 -12.16 -4.56
C GLU A 13 -14.92 -11.23 -5.33
N GLU A 14 -14.66 -10.03 -4.79
CA GLU A 14 -13.82 -9.02 -5.43
C GLU A 14 -12.37 -9.05 -4.93
N TRP A 15 -12.11 -9.71 -3.80
CA TRP A 15 -10.82 -9.67 -3.13
C TRP A 15 -10.23 -11.07 -2.91
N PHE A 16 -8.93 -11.17 -3.17
CA PHE A 16 -8.13 -12.35 -2.87
C PHE A 16 -7.12 -12.02 -1.78
N LEU A 17 -6.87 -12.97 -0.88
CA LEU A 17 -5.83 -12.86 0.12
C LEU A 17 -4.55 -13.49 -0.41
N LEU A 18 -3.53 -12.66 -0.67
CA LEU A 18 -2.19 -13.12 -1.00
C LEU A 18 -1.35 -13.21 0.28
N ARG A 19 -0.81 -14.39 0.55
CA ARG A 19 0.24 -14.60 1.56
C ARG A 19 1.53 -14.94 0.86
N ALA A 20 2.57 -14.13 1.07
CA ALA A 20 3.89 -14.37 0.50
C ALA A 20 4.98 -14.05 1.51
N VAL A 21 6.08 -14.80 1.45
CA VAL A 21 7.35 -14.43 2.11
C VAL A 21 8.22 -13.72 1.08
N ILE A 22 8.61 -12.49 1.38
CA ILE A 22 9.48 -11.69 0.52
C ILE A 22 10.89 -11.70 1.13
N PRO A 23 11.86 -12.42 0.53
CA PRO A 23 13.19 -12.60 1.11
C PRO A 23 14.10 -11.37 1.01
N ASP A 24 13.85 -10.48 0.04
CA ASP A 24 14.49 -9.17 -0.09
C ASP A 24 13.39 -8.10 -0.19
N ASP A 25 13.17 -7.38 0.90
CA ASP A 25 12.03 -6.48 1.06
C ASP A 25 12.33 -5.01 0.74
N ARG A 26 13.53 -4.72 0.22
CA ARG A 26 13.99 -3.36 -0.08
C ARG A 26 13.01 -2.57 -0.95
N ASP A 27 12.48 -3.22 -1.98
CA ASP A 27 11.57 -2.58 -2.93
C ASP A 27 10.09 -2.83 -2.59
N THR A 28 9.80 -3.68 -1.61
CA THR A 28 8.43 -4.09 -1.25
C THR A 28 7.58 -2.89 -0.87
N ARG A 29 8.11 -1.96 -0.06
CA ARG A 29 7.36 -0.77 0.36
C ARG A 29 6.94 0.09 -0.84
N ALA A 30 7.89 0.41 -1.71
CA ALA A 30 7.61 1.24 -2.90
C ALA A 30 6.62 0.54 -3.84
N TRP A 31 6.78 -0.77 -4.02
CA TRP A 31 5.85 -1.57 -4.80
C TRP A 31 4.44 -1.55 -4.20
N LEU A 32 4.29 -1.76 -2.88
CA LEU A 32 2.99 -1.73 -2.19
C LEU A 32 2.30 -0.37 -2.35
N LEU A 33 3.03 0.73 -2.16
CA LEU A 33 2.49 2.09 -2.33
C LEU A 33 2.07 2.37 -3.78
N SER A 34 2.79 1.82 -4.76
CA SER A 34 2.45 2.00 -6.19
C SER A 34 1.12 1.36 -6.61
N GLN A 35 0.62 0.36 -5.86
CA GLN A 35 -0.66 -0.30 -6.17
C GLN A 35 -1.88 0.53 -5.76
N GLY A 36 -1.72 1.52 -4.86
CA GLY A 36 -2.81 2.33 -4.35
C GLY A 36 -3.93 1.49 -3.72
N ALA A 37 -5.19 1.85 -3.99
CA ALA A 37 -6.36 1.20 -3.40
C ALA A 37 -6.64 -0.22 -3.91
N SER A 38 -5.88 -0.75 -4.87
CA SER A 38 -6.04 -2.11 -5.38
C SER A 38 -5.40 -3.18 -4.49
N LEU A 39 -4.62 -2.76 -3.48
CA LEU A 39 -3.95 -3.65 -2.54
C LEU A 39 -4.11 -3.13 -1.12
N ILE A 40 -4.39 -4.05 -0.19
CA ILE A 40 -4.47 -3.75 1.23
C ILE A 40 -3.52 -4.68 1.98
N VAL A 41 -2.56 -4.09 2.70
CA VAL A 41 -1.67 -4.85 3.58
C VAL A 41 -2.40 -5.17 4.88
N ARG A 42 -2.53 -6.46 5.20
CA ARG A 42 -3.12 -6.93 6.45
C ARG A 42 -2.06 -7.21 7.51
N GLU A 43 -0.98 -7.88 7.10
CA GLU A 43 0.11 -8.34 7.96
C GLU A 43 1.47 -8.13 7.25
N PRO A 44 2.58 -7.95 8.00
CA PRO A 44 2.58 -7.75 9.44
C PRO A 44 1.94 -6.41 9.84
N VAL A 45 1.28 -6.37 11.01
CA VAL A 45 0.62 -5.16 11.55
C VAL A 45 1.53 -3.93 11.51
N SER A 46 2.80 -4.06 11.87
CA SER A 46 3.76 -2.94 11.84
C SER A 46 3.89 -2.33 10.45
N LEU A 47 4.03 -3.16 9.41
CA LEU A 47 4.15 -2.69 8.03
C LEU A 47 2.86 -1.99 7.57
N ARG A 48 1.70 -2.55 7.93
CA ARG A 48 0.40 -1.92 7.62
C ARG A 48 0.32 -0.54 8.25
N ASP A 49 0.64 -0.42 9.52
CA ASP A 49 0.49 0.83 10.27
C ASP A 49 1.48 1.88 9.75
N GLU A 50 2.74 1.50 9.48
CA GLU A 50 3.73 2.37 8.84
C GLU A 50 3.28 2.88 7.46
N LEU A 51 2.67 2.02 6.64
CA LEU A 51 2.15 2.42 5.31
C LEU A 51 0.95 3.36 5.44
N LEU A 52 0.05 3.13 6.41
CA LEU A 52 -1.10 4.01 6.65
C LEU A 52 -0.65 5.41 7.11
N GLU A 53 0.37 5.49 7.98
CA GLU A 53 0.97 6.77 8.40
C GLU A 53 1.59 7.50 7.20
N GLU A 54 2.34 6.79 6.35
CA GLU A 54 2.97 7.36 5.16
C GLU A 54 1.93 7.89 4.16
N VAL A 55 0.88 7.12 3.89
CA VAL A 55 -0.23 7.55 3.02
C VAL A 55 -0.95 8.76 3.59
N ALA A 56 -1.19 8.81 4.91
CA ALA A 56 -1.81 9.97 5.55
C ALA A 56 -0.93 11.23 5.45
N ALA A 57 0.40 11.08 5.58
CA ALA A 57 1.35 12.16 5.39
C ALA A 57 1.34 12.67 3.94
N ILE A 58 1.33 11.76 2.96
CA ILE A 58 1.24 12.10 1.53
C ILE A 58 -0.06 12.88 1.26
N GLN A 59 -1.21 12.40 1.74
CA GLN A 59 -2.49 13.09 1.56
C GLN A 59 -2.48 14.49 2.17
N THR A 60 -1.93 14.62 3.38
CA THR A 60 -1.80 15.92 4.07
C THR A 60 -0.95 16.88 3.24
N LEU A 61 0.18 16.40 2.71
CA LEU A 61 1.05 17.19 1.85
C LEU A 61 0.36 17.57 0.54
N SER A 62 -0.33 16.65 -0.11
CA SER A 62 -1.10 16.91 -1.34
C SER A 62 -2.14 18.00 -1.13
N VAL A 63 -2.93 17.94 -0.05
CA VAL A 63 -3.92 18.97 0.29
C VAL A 63 -3.25 20.32 0.54
N SER A 64 -2.11 20.33 1.22
CA SER A 64 -1.35 21.55 1.46
C SER A 64 -0.81 22.17 0.16
N LEU A 65 -0.36 21.34 -0.80
CA LEU A 65 0.16 21.78 -2.09
C LEU A 65 -0.94 22.25 -3.04
N ASP A 66 -2.13 21.65 -3.00
CA ASP A 66 -3.28 22.10 -3.79
C ASP A 66 -3.66 23.56 -3.43
N GLY A 67 -3.52 23.94 -2.16
CA GLY A 67 -3.72 25.32 -1.70
C GLY A 67 -2.63 26.30 -2.16
N LEU A 68 -1.47 25.80 -2.61
CA LEU A 68 -0.31 26.57 -3.06
C LEU A 68 -0.28 26.80 -4.58
N PHE A 69 -1.27 26.33 -5.35
CA PHE A 69 -1.42 26.72 -6.77
C PHE A 69 -1.71 28.23 -6.87
N ILE A 70 -0.63 29.01 -6.89
CA ILE A 70 -0.62 30.43 -7.17
C ILE A 70 -1.14 30.60 -8.61
N LYS A 71 -2.22 31.37 -8.77
CA LYS A 71 -2.65 31.89 -10.07
C LYS A 71 -1.50 32.71 -10.66
N ASN A 72 -0.71 32.11 -11.55
CA ASN A 72 0.12 32.88 -12.46
C ASN A 72 -0.83 33.67 -13.37
N LYS A 73 -0.80 34.99 -13.19
CA LYS A 73 -1.52 35.97 -13.99
C LYS A 73 -0.87 36.12 -15.36
#